data_AF-A0A0F9FTC7-F1
#
_entry.id   AF-A0A0F9FTC7-F1
#
_cell.length_a   1.000
_cell.length_b   1.000
_cell.length_c   1.000
_cell.angle_alpha   90.00
_cell.angle_beta   90.00
_cell.angle_gamma   90.00
#
_symmetry.space_group_name_H-M   'P 1'
#
loop_
_entity.id
_entity.type
_entity.pdbx_description
1 polymer ?
#
loop_
_entity_poly.entity_id
_entity_poly.type
_entity_poly.pdbx_seq_one_letter_code
_entity_poly.pdbx_strand_id
1 'polypeptide(L)'
;MYKLKKNRPVLVRPIYGSITQGTVFSCARASRYEACDVNGLTITARCDVAQQKYPVLNYLPLVKLTDWLRRDGLDMLLEQERKAIGGKLKGMLKQAQLSESLPMAVSLEQIAETHFPLNEGKNKQQTANRKFHELVAEISSFEALSKNELDEKFSWFVVNRPKDIENIVRRLSKHDVLGHYFIEKISEDDEEATGYVCLLREVVTLPRKVAEKLGKGLDHGTYCSVCDGFETQSGLVIGHDDLAMPVIEIGSPTIEHILQSFSQLFGRIGVEDPVDNVIGGIIEHCVSLNKGLKG
;
A
#
# COMPACT_ATOMS: atom_id res chain seq x y z
N MET A 1 6.62 26.17 9.92
CA MET A 1 6.87 25.34 11.12
C MET A 1 5.55 25.19 11.86
N TYR A 2 4.88 24.04 11.73
CA TYR A 2 3.60 23.78 12.40
C TYR A 2 3.80 22.68 13.46
N LYS A 3 3.90 23.06 14.74
CA LYS A 3 3.71 22.11 15.84
C LYS A 3 2.27 21.63 15.78
N LEU A 4 2.07 20.34 15.50
CA LEU A 4 0.74 19.73 15.50
C LEU A 4 0.15 19.81 16.91
N LYS A 5 -0.94 20.58 17.08
CA LYS A 5 -1.60 20.78 18.38
C LYS A 5 -2.33 19.53 18.89
N LYS A 6 -2.63 18.57 18.01
CA LYS A 6 -3.28 17.29 18.34
C LYS A 6 -3.03 16.30 17.21
N ASN A 7 -2.49 15.13 17.54
CA ASN A 7 -2.40 14.01 16.60
C ASN A 7 -3.59 13.07 16.83
N ARG A 8 -4.09 12.47 15.75
CA ARG A 8 -5.19 11.51 15.81
C ARG A 8 -4.79 10.16 16.41
N PRO A 9 -3.65 9.54 16.05
CA PRO A 9 -3.24 8.30 16.71
C PRO A 9 -2.99 8.56 18.18
N VAL A 10 -3.64 7.78 19.01
CA VAL A 10 -3.32 7.70 20.43
C VAL A 10 -2.07 6.85 20.55
N LEU A 11 -0.94 7.48 20.83
CA LEU A 11 0.32 6.79 21.05
C LEU A 11 0.47 6.47 22.53
N VAL A 12 0.84 5.23 22.81
CA VAL A 12 1.09 4.73 24.16
C VAL A 12 2.50 4.15 24.17
N ARG A 13 3.23 4.34 25.27
CA ARG A 13 4.56 3.75 25.42
C ARG A 13 4.49 2.22 25.30
N PRO A 14 5.42 1.59 24.57
CA PRO A 14 5.39 0.15 24.39
C PRO A 14 5.69 -0.54 25.73
N ILE A 15 5.06 -1.70 25.94
CA ILE A 15 5.38 -2.58 27.07
C ILE A 15 6.52 -3.52 26.65
N TYR A 16 7.74 -3.21 27.06
CA TYR A 16 8.89 -4.08 26.81
C TYR A 16 8.70 -5.45 27.45
N GLY A 17 9.11 -6.50 26.73
CA GLY A 17 9.00 -7.89 27.13
C GLY A 17 7.74 -8.61 26.62
N SER A 18 6.80 -7.88 26.01
CA SER A 18 5.59 -8.46 25.41
C SER A 18 5.17 -7.72 24.14
N ILE A 19 4.45 -8.41 23.25
CA ILE A 19 3.78 -7.78 22.12
C ILE A 19 2.28 -7.91 22.33
N THR A 20 1.57 -6.79 22.19
CA THR A 20 0.12 -6.65 22.36
C THR A 20 -0.52 -6.19 21.04
N GLN A 21 -1.85 -6.25 20.96
CA GLN A 21 -2.57 -5.63 19.85
C GLN A 21 -2.28 -4.13 19.83
N GLY A 22 -1.95 -3.58 18.65
CA GLY A 22 -1.58 -2.18 18.50
C GLY A 22 -0.07 -1.93 18.66
N THR A 23 0.72 -2.90 19.13
CA THR A 23 2.19 -2.76 19.17
C THR A 23 2.73 -2.57 17.75
N VAL A 24 3.46 -1.47 17.55
CA VAL A 24 4.29 -1.20 16.39
C VAL A 24 5.72 -1.64 16.68
N PHE A 25 6.33 -2.41 15.80
CA PHE A 25 7.71 -2.89 15.93
C PHE A 25 8.54 -2.63 14.67
N SER A 26 9.87 -2.56 14.80
CA SER A 26 10.82 -2.35 13.70
C SER A 26 11.16 -3.62 12.92
N CYS A 27 11.81 -3.46 11.77
CA CYS A 27 12.36 -4.57 10.95
C CYS A 27 11.30 -5.54 10.42
N ALA A 28 10.08 -5.06 10.21
CA ALA A 28 9.04 -5.86 9.58
C ALA A 28 9.32 -6.04 8.08
N ARG A 29 8.62 -6.99 7.45
CA ARG A 29 8.65 -7.17 5.99
C ARG A 29 7.39 -6.62 5.33
N ALA A 30 7.56 -6.04 4.14
CA ALA A 30 6.51 -5.81 3.16
C ALA A 30 7.01 -6.07 1.74
N SER A 31 6.21 -6.76 0.93
CA SER A 31 6.62 -7.38 -0.34
C SER A 31 7.10 -6.37 -1.39
N ARG A 32 6.52 -5.16 -1.41
CA ARG A 32 6.92 -4.10 -2.34
C ARG A 32 7.98 -3.16 -1.77
N TYR A 33 8.44 -3.35 -0.53
CA TYR A 33 9.22 -2.37 0.24
C TYR A 33 10.54 -2.96 0.77
N GLU A 34 11.12 -3.93 0.08
CA GLU A 34 12.28 -4.70 0.55
C GLU A 34 13.53 -3.87 0.88
N ALA A 35 13.66 -2.69 0.28
CA ALA A 35 14.78 -1.75 0.51
C ALA A 35 14.39 -0.54 1.38
N CYS A 36 13.26 -0.61 2.10
CA CYS A 36 12.75 0.47 2.92
C CYS A 36 12.66 0.05 4.39
N ASP A 37 12.67 1.03 5.29
CA ASP A 37 12.37 0.79 6.71
C ASP A 37 10.88 0.49 6.84
N VAL A 38 10.55 -0.74 7.21
CA VAL A 38 9.17 -1.17 7.41
C VAL A 38 8.95 -1.52 8.88
N ASN A 39 7.89 -0.97 9.44
CA ASN A 39 7.41 -1.32 10.78
C ASN A 39 6.23 -2.28 10.67
N GLY A 40 5.96 -3.06 11.70
CA GLY A 40 4.81 -3.96 11.76
C GLY A 40 3.83 -3.51 12.83
N LEU A 41 2.55 -3.37 12.48
CA LEU A 41 1.45 -3.12 13.42
C LEU A 41 0.75 -4.42 13.78
N THR A 42 0.86 -4.84 15.02
CA THR A 42 0.21 -6.06 15.51
C THR A 42 -1.31 -5.91 15.52
N ILE A 43 -2.01 -6.83 14.83
CA ILE A 43 -3.48 -6.84 14.75
C ILE A 43 -4.14 -8.04 15.43
N THR A 44 -3.37 -9.03 15.86
CA THR A 44 -3.88 -10.20 16.60
C THR A 44 -4.77 -9.78 17.77
N ALA A 45 -5.90 -10.46 17.96
CA ALA A 45 -6.91 -10.09 18.95
C ALA A 45 -6.33 -10.04 20.38
N ARG A 46 -6.75 -9.02 21.16
CA ARG A 46 -6.30 -8.82 22.55
C ARG A 46 -6.51 -10.08 23.42
N CYS A 47 -7.65 -10.75 23.26
CA CYS A 47 -8.00 -11.95 24.01
C CYS A 47 -7.01 -13.10 23.76
N ASP A 48 -6.60 -13.30 22.50
CA ASP A 48 -5.69 -14.39 22.12
C ASP A 48 -4.28 -14.11 22.64
N VAL A 49 -3.83 -12.86 22.53
CA VAL A 49 -2.51 -12.45 23.01
C VAL A 49 -2.41 -12.58 24.54
N ALA A 50 -3.39 -12.05 25.27
CA ALA A 50 -3.40 -12.09 26.73
C ALA A 50 -3.47 -13.52 27.30
N GLN A 51 -4.13 -14.44 26.60
CA GLN A 51 -4.24 -15.85 27.00
C GLN A 51 -3.13 -16.74 26.42
N GLN A 52 -2.21 -16.17 25.65
CA GLN A 52 -1.18 -16.92 24.92
C GLN A 52 -1.74 -18.05 24.03
N LYS A 53 -2.93 -17.83 23.44
CA LYS A 53 -3.65 -18.84 22.63
C LYS A 53 -3.43 -18.68 21.12
N TYR A 54 -2.47 -17.85 20.70
CA TYR A 54 -2.20 -17.64 19.29
C TYR A 54 -1.04 -18.54 18.81
N PRO A 55 -1.23 -19.32 17.73
CA PRO A 55 -0.13 -20.06 17.10
C PRO A 55 0.82 -19.11 16.35
N VAL A 56 0.26 -18.02 15.80
CA VAL A 56 0.96 -16.99 15.03
C VAL A 56 0.46 -15.60 15.42
N LEU A 57 1.37 -14.62 15.36
CA LEU A 57 1.06 -13.21 15.49
C LEU A 57 0.83 -12.63 14.10
N ASN A 58 -0.34 -12.07 13.85
CA ASN A 58 -0.65 -11.31 12.65
C ASN A 58 -0.27 -9.83 12.82
N TYR A 59 0.37 -9.26 11.81
CA TYR A 59 0.66 -7.84 11.73
C TYR A 59 0.33 -7.27 10.33
N LEU A 60 0.11 -5.96 10.28
CA LEU A 60 0.01 -5.18 9.04
C LEU A 60 1.27 -4.33 8.88
N PRO A 61 1.91 -4.31 7.70
CA PRO A 61 3.07 -3.44 7.49
C PRO A 61 2.71 -1.95 7.55
N LEU A 62 3.61 -1.17 8.11
CA LEU A 62 3.61 0.28 8.21
C LEU A 62 4.86 0.83 7.51
N VAL A 63 4.65 1.62 6.47
CA VAL A 63 5.74 2.22 5.67
C VAL A 63 5.71 3.74 5.80
N LYS A 64 6.84 4.42 5.62
CA LYS A 64 6.87 5.89 5.58
C LYS A 64 6.04 6.39 4.40
N LEU A 65 5.35 7.52 4.57
CA LEU A 65 4.54 8.13 3.51
C LEU A 65 5.39 8.42 2.25
N THR A 66 6.63 8.83 2.43
CA THR A 66 7.59 9.10 1.36
C THR A 66 7.90 7.88 0.51
N ASP A 67 7.99 6.70 1.13
CA ASP A 67 8.27 5.44 0.42
C ASP A 67 7.00 4.93 -0.26
N TRP A 68 5.86 5.08 0.40
CA TRP A 68 4.56 4.77 -0.18
C TRP A 68 4.27 5.61 -1.43
N LEU A 69 4.55 6.92 -1.39
CA LEU A 69 4.36 7.83 -2.52
C LEU A 69 5.23 7.46 -3.74
N ARG A 70 6.43 6.90 -3.52
CA ARG A 70 7.33 6.45 -4.59
C ARG A 70 6.97 5.08 -5.17
N ARG A 71 6.07 4.34 -4.51
CA ARG A 71 5.65 3.00 -4.89
C ARG A 71 4.17 2.99 -5.23
N ASP A 72 3.30 2.58 -4.31
CA ASP A 72 1.85 2.49 -4.54
C ASP A 72 1.23 3.84 -4.94
N GLY A 73 1.67 4.93 -4.31
CA GLY A 73 1.21 6.27 -4.67
C GLY A 73 1.61 6.68 -6.09
N LEU A 74 2.81 6.30 -6.53
CA LEU A 74 3.31 6.59 -7.88
C LEU A 74 2.51 5.83 -8.94
N ASP A 75 2.14 4.57 -8.68
CA ASP A 75 1.27 3.80 -9.59
C ASP A 75 -0.08 4.51 -9.78
N MET A 76 -0.66 5.00 -8.67
CA MET A 76 -1.91 5.77 -8.72
C MET A 76 -1.77 7.08 -9.50
N LEU A 77 -0.65 7.79 -9.33
CA LEU A 77 -0.36 9.03 -10.05
C LEU A 77 -0.16 8.79 -11.54
N LEU A 78 0.60 7.75 -11.92
CA LEU A 78 0.82 7.34 -13.30
C LEU A 78 -0.50 6.97 -14.00
N GLU A 79 -1.35 6.20 -13.33
CA GLU A 79 -2.65 5.81 -13.87
C GLU A 79 -3.60 7.00 -13.99
N GLN A 80 -3.60 7.92 -13.02
CA GLN A 80 -4.37 9.15 -13.06
C GLN A 80 -3.92 10.05 -14.23
N GLU A 81 -2.62 10.25 -14.40
CA GLU A 81 -2.05 11.06 -15.48
C GLU A 81 -2.38 10.45 -16.85
N ARG A 82 -2.23 9.12 -17.01
CA ARG A 82 -2.60 8.39 -18.22
C ARG A 82 -4.08 8.62 -18.58
N LYS A 83 -4.98 8.54 -17.59
CA LYS A 83 -6.42 8.83 -17.79
C LYS A 83 -6.68 10.29 -18.14
N ALA A 84 -6.00 11.22 -17.47
CA ALA A 84 -6.17 12.65 -17.71
C ALA A 84 -5.74 13.03 -19.12
N ILE A 85 -4.55 12.60 -19.54
CA ILE A 85 -4.01 12.80 -20.89
C ILE A 85 -4.92 12.13 -21.93
N GLY A 86 -5.30 10.86 -21.73
CA GLY A 86 -6.20 10.15 -22.63
C GLY A 86 -7.57 10.83 -22.76
N GLY A 87 -8.11 11.36 -21.66
CA GLY A 87 -9.34 12.14 -21.64
C GLY A 87 -9.22 13.46 -22.41
N LYS A 88 -8.12 14.21 -22.24
CA LYS A 88 -7.82 15.41 -23.02
C LYS A 88 -7.76 15.10 -24.52
N LEU A 89 -7.01 14.08 -24.91
CA LEU A 89 -6.84 13.68 -26.31
C LEU A 89 -8.18 13.34 -26.96
N LYS A 90 -8.98 12.48 -26.34
CA LYS A 90 -10.33 12.14 -26.80
C LYS A 90 -11.22 13.37 -26.94
N GLY A 91 -11.17 14.27 -25.95
CA GLY A 91 -11.91 15.53 -25.97
C GLY A 91 -11.54 16.41 -27.16
N MET A 92 -10.24 16.54 -27.47
CA MET A 92 -9.76 17.35 -28.59
C MET A 92 -10.12 16.74 -29.95
N LEU A 93 -9.96 15.42 -30.11
CA LEU A 93 -10.37 14.72 -31.33
C LEU A 93 -11.86 14.89 -31.59
N LYS A 94 -12.70 14.70 -30.56
CA LYS A 94 -14.15 14.88 -30.66
C LYS A 94 -14.54 16.30 -31.03
N GLN A 95 -13.89 17.31 -30.46
CA GLN A 95 -14.12 18.72 -30.81
C GLN A 95 -13.76 19.02 -32.26
N ALA A 96 -12.74 18.35 -32.80
CA ALA A 96 -12.35 18.41 -34.20
C ALA A 96 -13.16 17.48 -35.12
N GLN A 97 -14.20 16.80 -34.59
CA GLN A 97 -15.03 15.82 -35.31
C GLN A 97 -14.23 14.64 -35.89
N LEU A 98 -13.14 14.27 -35.21
CA LEU A 98 -12.32 13.10 -35.54
C LEU A 98 -12.72 11.89 -34.68
N SER A 99 -12.48 10.69 -35.20
CA SER A 99 -12.71 9.45 -34.43
C SER A 99 -11.74 9.35 -33.26
N GLU A 100 -12.23 8.96 -32.08
CA GLU A 100 -11.40 8.65 -30.91
C GLU A 100 -10.45 7.46 -31.13
N SER A 101 -10.75 6.61 -32.12
CA SER A 101 -9.91 5.47 -32.51
C SER A 101 -8.81 5.84 -33.51
N LEU A 102 -8.76 7.08 -34.01
CA LEU A 102 -7.79 7.51 -35.02
C LEU A 102 -6.33 7.28 -34.59
N PRO A 103 -5.93 7.53 -33.32
CA PRO A 103 -4.56 7.26 -32.85
C PRO A 103 -4.16 5.78 -32.88
N MET A 104 -5.09 4.85 -33.10
CA MET A 104 -4.76 3.42 -33.26
C MET A 104 -4.23 3.09 -34.67
N ALA A 105 -4.50 3.96 -35.65
CA ALA A 105 -4.14 3.73 -37.05
C ALA A 105 -3.03 4.67 -37.55
N VAL A 106 -2.89 5.85 -36.94
CA VAL A 106 -2.02 6.93 -37.40
C VAL A 106 -1.31 7.55 -36.19
N SER A 107 -0.05 7.99 -36.36
CA SER A 107 0.70 8.59 -35.25
C SER A 107 0.11 9.94 -34.84
N LEU A 108 0.34 10.34 -33.58
CA LEU A 108 -0.17 11.61 -33.07
C LEU A 108 0.44 12.83 -33.79
N GLU A 109 1.68 12.73 -34.22
CA GLU A 109 2.39 13.76 -34.98
C GLU A 109 1.73 13.96 -36.35
N GLN A 110 1.43 12.87 -37.06
CA GLN A 110 0.73 12.93 -38.35
C GLN A 110 -0.68 13.50 -38.21
N ILE A 111 -1.39 13.13 -37.13
CA ILE A 111 -2.70 13.73 -36.82
C ILE A 111 -2.55 15.23 -36.55
N ALA A 112 -1.52 15.64 -35.81
CA ALA A 112 -1.26 17.04 -35.48
C ALA A 112 -0.94 17.88 -36.73
N GLU A 113 -0.12 17.35 -37.65
CA GLU A 113 0.23 18.03 -38.90
C GLU A 113 -0.97 18.14 -39.85
N THR A 114 -1.76 17.06 -39.98
CA THR A 114 -2.84 16.98 -40.97
C THR A 114 -4.09 17.72 -40.51
N HIS A 115 -4.48 17.57 -39.25
CA HIS A 115 -5.77 18.06 -38.74
C HIS A 115 -5.64 19.26 -37.80
N PHE A 116 -4.44 19.55 -37.30
CA PHE A 116 -4.18 20.67 -36.39
C PHE A 116 -2.99 21.55 -36.86
N PRO A 117 -2.94 22.01 -38.13
CA PRO A 117 -1.82 22.80 -38.64
C PRO A 117 -1.64 24.14 -37.89
N LEU A 118 -0.41 24.43 -37.44
CA LEU A 118 -0.11 25.58 -36.58
C LEU A 118 -0.39 26.95 -37.23
N ASN A 119 -0.27 27.05 -38.56
CA ASN A 119 -0.35 28.31 -39.30
C ASN A 119 -1.71 28.54 -39.97
N GLU A 120 -2.71 27.70 -39.73
CA GLU A 120 -4.01 27.79 -40.41
C GLU A 120 -5.17 28.07 -39.44
N GLY A 121 -6.24 28.64 -40.00
CA GLY A 121 -7.48 28.95 -39.29
C GLY A 121 -7.51 30.33 -38.63
N LYS A 122 -8.66 30.65 -38.03
CA LYS A 122 -8.88 31.89 -37.27
C LYS A 122 -8.30 31.78 -35.85
N ASN A 123 -8.18 32.89 -35.11
CA ASN A 123 -7.57 32.95 -33.77
C ASN A 123 -7.95 31.81 -32.81
N LYS A 124 -9.23 31.43 -32.75
CA LYS A 124 -9.71 30.31 -31.90
C LYS A 124 -9.17 28.95 -32.36
N GLN A 125 -9.12 28.71 -33.67
CA GLN A 125 -8.65 27.46 -34.25
C GLN A 125 -7.13 27.33 -34.15
N GLN A 126 -6.37 28.40 -34.41
CA GLN A 126 -4.92 28.42 -34.16
C GLN A 126 -4.59 28.10 -32.70
N THR A 127 -5.38 28.61 -31.75
CA THR A 127 -5.20 28.30 -30.33
C THR A 127 -5.47 26.82 -30.03
N ALA A 128 -6.53 26.24 -30.61
CA ALA A 128 -6.84 24.83 -30.47
C ALA A 128 -5.75 23.93 -31.09
N ASN A 129 -5.24 24.32 -32.26
CA ASN A 129 -4.17 23.63 -32.96
C ASN A 129 -2.90 23.62 -32.10
N ARG A 130 -2.47 24.79 -31.61
CA ARG A 130 -1.30 24.89 -30.71
C ARG A 130 -1.46 24.01 -29.46
N LYS A 131 -2.64 24.01 -28.83
CA LYS A 131 -2.92 23.15 -27.69
C LYS A 131 -2.82 21.66 -28.01
N PHE A 132 -3.16 21.26 -29.23
CA PHE A 132 -3.03 19.86 -29.65
C PHE A 132 -1.56 19.47 -29.75
N HIS A 133 -0.74 20.31 -30.39
CA HIS A 133 0.71 20.11 -30.46
C HIS A 133 1.37 20.09 -29.08
N GLU A 134 0.96 20.99 -28.18
CA GLU A 134 1.39 20.98 -26.76
C GLU A 134 1.02 19.65 -26.07
N LEU A 135 -0.19 19.13 -26.32
CA LEU A 135 -0.63 17.84 -25.79
C LEU A 135 0.15 16.65 -26.38
N VAL A 136 0.47 16.68 -27.67
CA VAL A 136 1.32 15.63 -28.29
C VAL A 136 2.70 15.62 -27.64
N ALA A 137 3.33 16.79 -27.46
CA ALA A 137 4.61 16.90 -26.76
C ALA A 137 4.52 16.42 -25.29
N GLU A 138 3.42 16.74 -24.59
CA GLU A 138 3.13 16.24 -23.24
C GLU A 138 3.02 14.70 -23.21
N ILE A 139 2.30 14.11 -24.18
CA ILE A 139 2.17 12.65 -24.34
C ILE A 139 3.54 12.01 -24.55
N SER A 140 4.34 12.50 -25.51
CA SER A 140 5.66 11.93 -25.79
C SER A 140 6.60 12.01 -24.58
N SER A 141 6.56 13.13 -23.84
CA SER A 141 7.33 13.30 -22.60
C SER A 141 6.89 12.30 -21.51
N PHE A 142 5.58 12.10 -21.34
CA PHE A 142 5.03 11.15 -20.38
C PHE A 142 5.31 9.69 -20.77
N GLU A 143 5.26 9.35 -22.06
CA GLU A 143 5.62 8.02 -22.54
C GLU A 143 7.10 7.70 -22.33
N ALA A 144 7.99 8.68 -22.54
CA ALA A 144 9.41 8.54 -22.24
C ALA A 144 9.64 8.21 -20.75
N LEU A 145 8.86 8.82 -19.86
CA LEU A 145 8.93 8.60 -18.42
C LEU A 145 8.72 7.13 -18.01
N SER A 146 8.00 6.33 -18.82
CA SER A 146 7.75 4.92 -18.51
C SER A 146 9.02 4.07 -18.38
N LYS A 147 10.10 4.47 -19.07
CA LYS A 147 11.40 3.79 -19.08
C LYS A 147 12.31 4.15 -17.92
N ASN A 148 11.96 5.19 -17.17
CA ASN A 148 12.80 5.71 -16.10
C ASN A 148 12.65 4.91 -14.80
N GLU A 149 13.62 5.09 -13.90
CA GLU A 149 13.57 4.55 -12.54
C GLU A 149 12.48 5.23 -11.70
N LEU A 150 12.10 4.60 -10.58
CA LEU A 150 11.00 5.07 -9.71
C LEU A 150 11.22 6.50 -9.20
N ASP A 151 12.43 6.83 -8.78
CA ASP A 151 12.73 8.16 -8.25
C ASP A 151 12.62 9.25 -9.31
N GLU A 152 13.09 8.98 -10.52
CA GLU A 152 12.97 9.92 -11.65
C GLU A 152 11.51 10.15 -12.04
N LYS A 153 10.72 9.07 -12.08
CA LYS A 153 9.27 9.12 -12.28
C LYS A 153 8.61 10.00 -11.23
N PHE A 154 8.91 9.78 -9.96
CA PHE A 154 8.34 10.58 -8.88
C PHE A 154 8.79 12.05 -8.92
N SER A 155 10.07 12.32 -9.20
CA SER A 155 10.60 13.69 -9.38
C SER A 155 9.86 14.45 -10.48
N TRP A 156 9.50 13.78 -11.58
CA TRP A 156 8.68 14.41 -12.62
C TRP A 156 7.32 14.88 -12.07
N PHE A 157 6.64 14.09 -11.24
CA PHE A 157 5.37 14.50 -10.61
C PHE A 157 5.56 15.64 -9.63
N VAL A 158 6.65 15.67 -8.87
CA VAL A 158 6.95 16.78 -7.95
C VAL A 158 7.04 18.10 -8.69
N VAL A 159 7.70 18.11 -9.86
CA VAL A 159 7.88 19.32 -10.69
C VAL A 159 6.61 19.67 -11.46
N ASN A 160 5.97 18.68 -12.10
CA ASN A 160 4.93 18.93 -13.11
C ASN A 160 3.50 18.80 -12.57
N ARG A 161 3.30 18.08 -11.46
CA ARG A 161 2.00 17.70 -10.91
C ARG A 161 1.93 17.74 -9.36
N PRO A 162 2.47 18.78 -8.68
CA PRO A 162 2.50 18.81 -7.20
C PRO A 162 1.10 18.76 -6.56
N LYS A 163 0.08 19.29 -7.24
CA LYS A 163 -1.32 19.25 -6.77
C LYS A 163 -1.89 17.83 -6.75
N ASP A 164 -1.46 16.95 -7.65
CA ASP A 164 -1.93 15.57 -7.66
C ASP A 164 -1.33 14.77 -6.49
N ILE A 165 -0.06 15.04 -6.15
CA ILE A 165 0.58 14.54 -4.93
C ILE A 165 -0.16 15.05 -3.68
N GLU A 166 -0.50 16.33 -3.63
CA GLU A 166 -1.30 16.88 -2.52
C GLU A 166 -2.66 16.17 -2.41
N ASN A 167 -3.35 15.99 -3.53
CA ASN A 167 -4.67 15.37 -3.57
C ASN A 167 -4.64 13.91 -3.11
N ILE A 168 -3.65 13.12 -3.54
CA ILE A 168 -3.55 11.71 -3.09
C ILE A 168 -3.27 11.62 -1.59
N VAL A 169 -2.41 12.49 -1.04
CA VAL A 169 -2.16 12.55 0.41
C VAL A 169 -3.41 12.97 1.18
N ARG A 170 -4.18 13.95 0.67
CA ARG A 170 -5.47 14.36 1.26
C ARG A 170 -6.53 13.28 1.24
N ARG A 171 -6.58 12.47 0.17
CA ARG A 171 -7.48 11.31 0.10
C ARG A 171 -7.05 10.23 1.08
N LEU A 172 -5.75 9.97 1.16
CA LEU A 172 -5.18 8.98 2.07
C LEU A 172 -5.46 9.34 3.54
N SER A 173 -5.33 10.62 3.91
CA SER A 173 -5.62 11.10 5.28
C SER A 173 -7.10 11.00 5.68
N LYS A 174 -8.00 10.96 4.70
CA LYS A 174 -9.44 10.74 4.87
C LYS A 174 -9.85 9.27 4.77
N HIS A 175 -8.89 8.36 4.59
CA HIS A 175 -9.11 6.93 4.36
C HIS A 175 -9.89 6.62 3.06
N ASP A 176 -9.82 7.52 2.07
CA ASP A 176 -10.46 7.39 0.74
C ASP A 176 -9.58 6.64 -0.28
N VAL A 177 -8.50 6.00 0.18
CA VAL A 177 -7.58 5.20 -0.63
C VAL A 177 -7.68 3.75 -0.17
N LEU A 178 -8.42 2.96 -0.94
CA LEU A 178 -8.73 1.58 -0.61
C LEU A 178 -7.47 0.76 -0.33
N GLY A 179 -7.48 -0.03 0.75
CA GLY A 179 -6.37 -0.89 1.12
C GLY A 179 -5.26 -0.19 1.91
N HIS A 180 -5.41 1.10 2.22
CA HIS A 180 -4.38 1.90 2.88
C HIS A 180 -4.97 2.71 4.03
N TYR A 181 -4.21 2.86 5.11
CA TYR A 181 -4.62 3.68 6.25
C TYR A 181 -3.52 4.64 6.67
N PHE A 182 -3.82 5.93 6.70
CA PHE A 182 -2.86 6.95 7.09
C PHE A 182 -2.69 7.05 8.60
N ILE A 183 -1.46 7.25 9.04
CA ILE A 183 -1.07 7.55 10.43
C ILE A 183 -0.07 8.70 10.40
N GLU A 184 -0.29 9.72 11.21
CA GLU A 184 0.47 10.96 11.18
C GLU A 184 1.91 10.78 11.68
N LYS A 185 2.09 9.98 12.74
CA LYS A 185 3.39 9.66 13.34
C LYS A 185 3.31 8.38 14.17
N ILE A 186 4.46 7.76 14.44
CA ILE A 186 4.60 6.56 15.27
C ILE A 186 5.62 6.76 16.41
N SER A 187 6.02 7.99 16.67
CA SER A 187 6.97 8.36 17.73
C SER A 187 6.49 9.65 18.39
N GLU A 188 6.57 9.71 19.72
CA GLU A 188 6.29 10.94 20.46
C GLU A 188 7.43 11.95 20.34
N ASP A 189 8.66 11.45 20.22
CA ASP A 189 9.90 12.22 20.18
C ASP A 189 10.13 12.91 18.83
N ASP A 190 9.47 12.43 17.77
CA ASP A 190 9.54 13.05 16.45
C ASP A 190 8.87 14.43 16.50
N GLU A 191 9.69 15.48 16.30
CA GLU A 191 9.22 16.87 16.25
C GLU A 191 8.28 17.13 15.06
N GLU A 192 8.47 16.38 13.97
CA GLU A 192 7.72 16.51 12.73
C GLU A 192 6.92 15.23 12.41
N ALA A 193 5.67 15.40 11.97
CA ALA A 193 4.89 14.29 11.45
C ALA A 193 5.34 13.94 10.04
N THR A 194 6.11 12.86 9.93
CA THR A 194 6.64 12.33 8.66
C THR A 194 5.59 11.51 7.89
N GLY A 195 4.54 11.05 8.57
CA GLY A 195 3.47 10.26 7.99
C GLY A 195 3.85 8.81 7.71
N TYR A 196 2.93 7.91 8.01
CA TYR A 196 3.04 6.47 7.80
C TYR A 196 1.76 5.94 7.16
N VAL A 197 1.90 4.85 6.41
CA VAL A 197 0.80 4.19 5.70
C VAL A 197 0.76 2.73 6.11
N CYS A 198 -0.36 2.31 6.67
CA CYS A 198 -0.63 0.90 6.96
C CYS A 198 -1.16 0.22 5.69
N LEU A 199 -0.51 -0.87 5.30
CA LEU A 199 -0.87 -1.66 4.12
C LEU A 199 -1.92 -2.71 4.52
N LEU A 200 -3.20 -2.33 4.45
CA LEU A 200 -4.30 -3.15 4.97
C LEU A 200 -4.56 -4.44 4.15
N ARG A 201 -4.02 -4.53 2.93
CA ARG A 201 -4.14 -5.72 2.07
C ARG A 201 -3.05 -6.75 2.30
N GLU A 202 -2.02 -6.41 3.06
CA GLU A 202 -0.88 -7.26 3.34
C GLU A 202 -0.93 -7.66 4.81
N VAL A 203 -1.37 -8.90 5.08
CA VAL A 203 -1.31 -9.48 6.43
C VAL A 203 -0.13 -10.43 6.45
N VAL A 204 0.80 -10.20 7.36
CA VAL A 204 1.97 -11.05 7.54
C VAL A 204 1.89 -11.72 8.91
N THR A 205 2.39 -12.95 8.97
CA THR A 205 2.38 -13.77 10.18
C THR A 205 3.79 -13.96 10.72
N LEU A 206 3.91 -13.92 12.04
CA LEU A 206 5.11 -14.31 12.78
C LEU A 206 4.80 -15.54 13.64
N PRO A 207 5.63 -16.59 13.60
CA PRO A 207 5.52 -17.67 14.57
C PRO A 207 5.61 -17.13 15.99
N ARG A 208 4.82 -17.70 16.92
CA ARG A 208 4.79 -17.25 18.32
C ARG A 208 6.18 -17.14 18.96
N LYS A 209 7.08 -18.10 18.71
CA LYS A 209 8.46 -18.09 19.24
C LYS A 209 9.24 -16.84 18.81
N VAL A 210 9.04 -16.38 17.57
CA VAL A 210 9.66 -15.15 17.05
C VAL A 210 9.03 -13.94 17.71
N ALA A 211 7.69 -13.88 17.81
CA ALA A 211 6.98 -12.77 18.44
C ALA A 211 7.35 -12.56 19.92
N GLU A 212 7.52 -13.65 20.69
CA GLU A 212 7.93 -13.59 22.10
C GLU A 212 9.36 -13.03 22.27
N LYS A 213 10.26 -13.32 21.32
CA LYS A 213 11.62 -12.79 21.29
C LYS A 213 11.63 -11.33 20.85
N LEU A 214 10.88 -11.01 19.80
CA LEU A 214 10.71 -9.65 19.28
C LEU A 214 10.28 -8.69 20.39
N GLY A 215 9.34 -9.07 21.25
CA GLY A 215 8.92 -8.24 22.40
C GLY A 215 10.05 -7.86 23.37
N LYS A 216 11.16 -8.59 23.38
CA LYS A 216 12.35 -8.36 24.23
C LYS A 216 13.50 -7.68 23.48
N GLY A 217 13.34 -7.40 22.19
CA GLY A 217 14.44 -7.09 21.28
C GLY A 217 15.01 -8.36 20.66
N LEU A 218 15.14 -8.35 19.33
CA LEU A 218 15.57 -9.49 18.53
C LEU A 218 16.61 -9.02 17.51
N ASP A 219 17.84 -9.48 17.69
CA ASP A 219 18.95 -9.26 16.75
C ASP A 219 18.94 -10.29 15.60
N HIS A 220 19.73 -10.03 14.56
CA HIS A 220 19.85 -10.89 13.39
C HIS A 220 20.31 -12.32 13.73
N GLY A 221 21.32 -12.49 14.57
CA GLY A 221 21.87 -13.81 14.92
C GLY A 221 20.85 -14.68 15.67
N THR A 222 20.17 -14.07 16.65
CA THR A 222 19.08 -14.71 17.38
C THR A 222 17.91 -15.04 16.45
N TYR A 223 17.55 -14.15 15.51
CA TYR A 223 16.49 -14.40 14.54
C TYR A 223 16.81 -15.59 13.65
N CYS A 224 18.01 -15.64 13.05
CA CYS A 224 18.45 -16.77 12.25
C CYS A 224 18.40 -18.09 13.03
N SER A 225 18.86 -18.09 14.29
CA SER A 225 18.82 -19.29 15.13
C SER A 225 17.40 -19.75 15.46
N VAL A 226 16.46 -18.82 15.71
CA VAL A 226 15.05 -19.17 15.99
C VAL A 226 14.34 -19.64 14.72
N CYS A 227 14.75 -19.14 13.56
CA CYS A 227 14.23 -19.52 12.26
C CYS A 227 14.91 -20.76 11.66
N ASP A 228 15.96 -21.30 12.28
CA ASP A 228 16.64 -22.50 11.80
C ASP A 228 15.64 -23.68 11.74
N GLY A 229 15.44 -24.23 10.54
CA GLY A 229 14.44 -25.27 10.25
C GLY A 229 13.05 -24.79 9.79
N PHE A 230 12.81 -23.48 9.66
CA PHE A 230 11.62 -22.96 8.96
C PHE A 230 11.93 -22.70 7.49
N GLU A 231 11.16 -23.30 6.56
CA GLU A 231 11.36 -23.13 5.10
C GLU A 231 11.19 -21.67 4.63
N THR A 232 10.52 -20.82 5.42
CA THR A 232 10.23 -19.43 5.06
C THR A 232 10.58 -18.48 6.21
N GLN A 233 11.70 -17.76 6.07
CA GLN A 233 12.09 -16.59 6.89
C GLN A 233 11.19 -15.38 6.55
N SER A 234 9.88 -15.48 6.75
CA SER A 234 8.93 -14.67 5.96
C SER A 234 8.40 -13.40 6.60
N GLY A 235 8.81 -13.02 7.81
CA GLY A 235 8.14 -11.94 8.54
C GLY A 235 8.99 -10.75 8.95
N LEU A 236 10.31 -10.90 9.09
CA LEU A 236 11.20 -9.81 9.52
C LEU A 236 12.39 -9.71 8.56
N VAL A 237 12.91 -8.49 8.41
CA VAL A 237 14.17 -8.19 7.72
C VAL A 237 15.04 -7.42 8.70
N ILE A 238 15.98 -8.11 9.34
CA ILE A 238 16.85 -7.55 10.38
C ILE A 238 18.26 -7.48 9.81
N GLY A 239 18.83 -6.29 9.63
CA GLY A 239 20.24 -6.14 9.27
C GLY A 239 21.18 -6.63 10.37
N HIS A 240 22.45 -6.85 10.04
CA HIS A 240 23.45 -7.33 11.01
C HIS A 240 23.62 -6.41 12.23
N ASP A 241 23.44 -5.10 12.04
CA ASP A 241 23.57 -4.08 13.06
C ASP A 241 22.21 -3.57 13.57
N ASP A 242 21.10 -4.17 13.11
CA ASP A 242 19.75 -3.76 13.49
C ASP A 242 19.22 -4.55 14.69
N LEU A 243 18.23 -3.97 15.35
CA LEU A 243 17.46 -4.60 16.42
C LEU A 243 15.97 -4.48 16.14
N ALA A 244 15.31 -5.62 15.93
CA ALA A 244 13.85 -5.66 15.83
C ALA A 244 13.25 -5.56 17.24
N MET A 245 12.41 -4.56 17.49
CA MET A 245 11.85 -4.32 18.81
C MET A 245 10.55 -3.50 18.77
N PRO A 246 9.73 -3.54 19.84
CA PRO A 246 8.60 -2.63 20.01
C PRO A 246 9.07 -1.17 20.03
N VAL A 247 8.42 -0.33 19.24
CA VAL A 247 8.73 1.11 19.09
C VAL A 247 7.67 1.95 19.80
N ILE A 248 6.40 1.64 19.55
CA ILE A 248 5.24 2.34 20.14
C ILE A 248 4.04 1.41 20.19
N GLU A 249 3.00 1.78 20.94
CA GLU A 249 1.68 1.14 20.83
C GLU A 249 0.65 2.14 20.31
N ILE A 250 -0.15 1.73 19.32
CA ILE A 250 -1.32 2.46 18.86
C ILE A 250 -2.51 2.07 19.75
N GLY A 251 -2.91 2.99 20.60
CA GLY A 251 -4.03 2.83 21.51
C GLY A 251 -5.40 3.06 20.88
N SER A 252 -6.42 2.83 21.70
CA SER A 252 -7.82 3.10 21.36
C SER A 252 -8.10 4.61 21.28
N PRO A 253 -8.98 5.09 20.37
CA PRO A 253 -9.82 4.34 19.41
C PRO A 253 -9.14 4.05 18.07
N THR A 254 -7.85 4.36 17.92
CA THR A 254 -7.18 4.35 16.61
C THR A 254 -7.00 2.93 16.09
N ILE A 255 -6.60 1.99 16.96
CA ILE A 255 -6.44 0.59 16.59
C ILE A 255 -7.76 -0.06 16.20
N GLU A 256 -8.87 0.25 16.88
CA GLU A 256 -10.20 -0.27 16.52
C GLU A 256 -10.63 0.24 15.14
N HIS A 257 -10.36 1.50 14.82
CA HIS A 257 -10.69 2.06 13.50
C HIS A 257 -9.84 1.43 12.38
N ILE A 258 -8.56 1.13 12.64
CA ILE A 258 -7.70 0.37 11.70
C ILE A 258 -8.27 -1.04 11.48
N LEU A 259 -8.63 -1.76 12.55
CA LEU A 259 -9.20 -3.10 12.46
C LEU A 259 -10.56 -3.11 11.75
N GLN A 260 -11.39 -2.10 11.98
CA GLN A 260 -12.66 -1.93 11.28
C GLN A 260 -12.43 -1.69 9.79
N SER A 261 -11.50 -0.79 9.44
CA SER A 261 -11.11 -0.50 8.05
C SER A 261 -10.55 -1.75 7.35
N PHE A 262 -9.71 -2.52 8.06
CA PHE A 262 -9.20 -3.81 7.62
C PHE A 262 -10.33 -4.82 7.37
N SER A 263 -11.23 -5.02 8.34
CA SER A 263 -12.35 -5.96 8.22
C SER A 263 -13.27 -5.62 7.03
N GLN A 264 -13.57 -4.32 6.84
CA GLN A 264 -14.41 -3.86 5.72
C GLN A 264 -13.80 -4.11 4.33
N LEU A 265 -12.47 -4.28 4.22
CA LEU A 265 -11.85 -4.61 2.93
C LEU A 265 -12.16 -6.04 2.47
N PHE A 266 -12.33 -6.98 3.41
CA PHE A 266 -12.52 -8.41 3.14
C PHE A 266 -13.94 -8.89 3.42
N GLY A 267 -14.72 -8.16 4.21
CA GLY A 267 -16.12 -8.45 4.48
C GLY A 267 -16.99 -8.18 3.24
N ARG A 268 -17.16 -9.17 2.38
CA ARG A 268 -18.10 -9.12 1.25
C ARG A 268 -18.81 -10.46 1.15
N ILE A 269 -20.04 -10.51 1.69
CA ILE A 269 -21.02 -11.61 1.66
C ILE A 269 -20.86 -12.61 2.81
N GLY A 270 -21.89 -12.69 3.67
CA GLY A 270 -22.09 -13.83 4.56
C GLY A 270 -22.76 -14.95 3.77
N VAL A 271 -22.20 -16.16 3.85
CA VAL A 271 -22.78 -17.37 3.26
C VAL A 271 -23.46 -18.14 4.39
N GLU A 272 -24.55 -18.83 4.08
CA GLU A 272 -25.19 -19.77 5.02
C GLU A 272 -24.21 -20.86 5.46
N ASP A 273 -24.39 -21.36 6.67
CA ASP A 273 -23.58 -22.46 7.18
C ASP A 273 -23.73 -23.72 6.30
N PRO A 274 -22.66 -24.55 6.16
CA PRO A 274 -22.76 -25.82 5.46
C PRO A 274 -23.82 -26.74 6.08
N VAL A 275 -24.53 -27.51 5.23
CA VAL A 275 -25.57 -28.43 5.71
C VAL A 275 -24.94 -29.61 6.46
N ASP A 276 -25.35 -29.84 7.71
CA ASP A 276 -24.77 -30.84 8.63
C ASP A 276 -24.68 -32.26 8.05
N ASN A 277 -25.68 -32.68 7.26
CA ASN A 277 -25.70 -34.03 6.67
C ASN A 277 -24.59 -34.24 5.63
N VAL A 278 -24.24 -33.20 4.87
CA VAL A 278 -23.14 -33.22 3.91
C VAL A 278 -21.81 -33.31 4.66
N ILE A 279 -21.66 -32.55 5.75
CA ILE A 279 -20.48 -32.60 6.61
C ILE A 279 -20.32 -33.98 7.26
N GLY A 280 -21.41 -34.58 7.73
CA GLY A 280 -21.41 -35.95 8.27
C GLY A 280 -20.85 -36.97 7.27
N GLY A 281 -21.31 -36.94 6.02
CA GLY A 281 -20.80 -37.81 4.96
C GLY A 281 -19.31 -37.60 4.65
N ILE A 282 -18.82 -36.35 4.68
CA ILE A 282 -17.39 -36.04 4.51
C ILE A 282 -16.56 -36.62 5.66
N ILE A 283 -17.03 -36.47 6.91
CA ILE A 283 -16.34 -37.01 8.08
C ILE A 283 -16.21 -38.53 7.98
N GLU A 284 -17.30 -39.23 7.66
CA GLU A 284 -17.31 -40.69 7.51
C GLU A 284 -16.32 -41.14 6.43
N HIS A 285 -16.28 -40.44 5.28
CA HIS A 285 -15.34 -40.72 4.22
C HIS A 285 -13.87 -40.57 4.67
N CYS A 286 -13.52 -39.45 5.30
CA CYS A 286 -12.17 -39.19 5.82
C CYS A 286 -11.74 -40.22 6.87
N VAL A 287 -12.66 -40.64 7.75
CA VAL A 287 -12.38 -41.66 8.77
C VAL A 287 -12.22 -43.05 8.15
N SER A 288 -12.98 -43.38 7.10
CA SER A 288 -12.91 -44.67 6.42
C SER A 288 -11.58 -44.89 5.68
N LEU A 289 -11.04 -43.84 5.05
CA LEU A 289 -9.74 -43.88 4.34
C LEU A 289 -8.58 -44.22 5.29
N ASN A 290 -8.61 -43.71 6.52
CA ASN A 290 -7.58 -44.00 7.52
C ASN A 290 -7.70 -45.40 8.16
N LYS A 291 -8.86 -46.07 8.04
CA LYS A 291 -9.03 -47.45 8.51
C LYS A 291 -8.49 -48.49 7.52
N GLY A 292 -8.36 -48.14 6.23
CA GLY A 292 -7.82 -49.02 5.19
C GLY A 292 -6.29 -49.16 5.18
N LEU A 293 -5.56 -48.34 5.96
CA LEU A 293 -4.09 -48.36 6.05
C LEU A 293 -3.54 -49.18 7.23
N LYS A 294 -4.42 -49.85 7.99
CA LYS A 294 -4.05 -50.75 9.10
C LYS A 294 -4.31 -52.24 8.80
N GLY A 295 -4.29 -52.63 7.52
CA GLY A 295 -4.37 -54.01 7.05
C GLY A 295 -3.01 -54.55 6.68
#